data_AF-A0A5C6RLW8-F1
#
_entry.id   AF-A0A5C6RLW8-F1
#
_cell.length_a   1.000
_cell.length_b   1.000
_cell.length_c   1.000
_cell.angle_alpha   90.00
_cell.angle_beta   90.00
_cell.angle_gamma   90.00
#
_symmetry.space_group_name_H-M   'P 1'
#
loop_
_entity.id
_entity.type
_entity.pdbx_description
1 polymer ?
#
loop_
_entity_poly.entity_id
_entity_poly.type
_entity_poly.pdbx_seq_one_letter_code
_entity_poly.pdbx_strand_id
1 'polypeptide(L)'
;GDRQKILSVDQWGTIAWDYFYRAFKGCSNLVVNAIDNPDLSNVTTLREAFMKSNVNGGFENWNTSSIIYTVQMFAFSPNFNCDISSWDVSNVKGFASMFQTTPFNQDIGAWNTSSAQNIGLMFCDSPFNQDISGWDVSSVTQMYQMFNSNYVFNQDLSSWVTSSLENVF
;
A
#
# COMPACT_ATOMS: atom_id res chain seq x y z
N GLY A 1 2.57 -3.04 -23.67
CA GLY A 1 3.24 -1.88 -24.29
C GLY A 1 4.53 -1.59 -23.56
N ASP A 2 5.38 -0.73 -24.13
CA ASP A 2 6.61 -0.27 -23.49
C ASP A 2 6.27 0.64 -22.30
N ARG A 3 6.52 0.15 -21.09
CA ARG A 3 6.12 0.81 -19.83
C ARG A 3 6.91 2.09 -19.54
N GLN A 4 8.04 2.29 -20.21
CA GLN A 4 8.81 3.52 -20.09
C GLN A 4 8.23 4.66 -20.93
N LYS A 5 7.27 4.37 -21.83
CA LYS A 5 6.59 5.38 -22.67
C LYS A 5 5.38 6.02 -21.99
N ILE A 6 4.90 5.48 -20.86
CA ILE A 6 3.86 6.15 -20.07
C ILE A 6 4.55 7.20 -19.22
N LEU A 7 4.37 8.46 -19.59
CA LEU A 7 5.05 9.61 -18.97
C LEU A 7 4.16 10.31 -17.94
N SER A 8 2.85 10.37 -18.17
CA SER A 8 1.94 11.05 -17.26
C SER A 8 0.56 10.39 -17.20
N VAL A 9 -0.11 10.59 -16.06
CA VAL A 9 -1.57 10.53 -15.94
C VAL A 9 -2.00 11.93 -15.54
N ASP A 10 -2.59 12.65 -16.49
CA ASP A 10 -3.04 14.04 -16.30
C ASP A 10 -4.53 14.13 -15.91
N GLN A 11 -5.28 13.05 -16.12
CA GLN A 11 -6.66 12.87 -15.65
C GLN A 11 -7.01 11.37 -15.63
N TRP A 12 -7.85 10.95 -14.69
CA TRP A 12 -8.41 9.59 -14.65
C TRP A 12 -9.70 9.48 -15.46
N GLY A 13 -10.46 10.57 -15.53
CA GLY A 13 -11.76 10.65 -16.18
C GLY A 13 -12.88 9.99 -15.37
N THR A 14 -14.02 9.80 -16.02
CA THR A 14 -15.26 9.28 -15.39
C THR A 14 -15.49 7.79 -15.62
N ILE A 15 -14.48 7.07 -16.13
CA ILE A 15 -14.61 5.64 -16.42
C ILE A 15 -14.43 4.87 -15.11
N ALA A 16 -15.43 4.05 -14.77
CA ALA A 16 -15.31 3.05 -13.71
C ALA A 16 -14.29 1.98 -14.15
N TRP A 17 -13.20 1.86 -13.41
CA TRP A 17 -12.17 0.87 -13.71
C TRP A 17 -12.62 -0.51 -13.28
N ASP A 18 -12.57 -1.49 -14.19
CA ASP A 18 -12.85 -2.89 -13.84
C ASP A 18 -11.58 -3.63 -13.41
N TYR A 19 -10.40 -3.12 -13.77
CA TYR A 19 -9.13 -3.78 -13.53
C TYR A 19 -7.99 -2.78 -13.34
N PHE A 20 -7.35 -2.83 -12.17
CA PHE A 20 -6.22 -1.96 -11.82
C PHE A 20 -4.92 -2.75 -11.50
N TYR A 21 -4.99 -4.08 -11.56
CA TYR A 21 -3.85 -4.96 -11.29
C TYR A 21 -2.73 -4.71 -12.29
N ARG A 22 -1.53 -4.41 -11.76
CA ARG A 22 -0.33 -4.10 -12.54
C ARG A 22 -0.48 -2.95 -13.55
N ALA A 23 -1.49 -2.09 -13.41
CA ALA A 23 -1.83 -1.06 -14.41
C ALA A 23 -0.61 -0.20 -14.83
N PHE A 24 0.19 0.23 -13.85
CA PHE A 24 1.37 1.06 -14.04
C PHE A 24 2.67 0.41 -13.53
N LYS A 25 2.68 -0.92 -13.34
CA LYS A 25 3.84 -1.65 -12.83
C LYS A 25 5.09 -1.40 -13.68
N GLY A 26 6.12 -0.79 -13.11
CA GLY A 26 7.40 -0.54 -13.80
C GLY A 26 7.40 0.71 -14.68
N CYS A 27 6.38 1.56 -14.59
CA CYS A 27 6.39 2.86 -15.27
C CYS A 27 7.29 3.83 -14.49
N SER A 28 8.61 3.69 -14.66
CA SER A 28 9.62 4.49 -13.96
C SER A 28 9.67 5.96 -14.38
N ASN A 29 9.02 6.31 -15.50
CA ASN A 29 8.92 7.67 -16.00
C ASN A 29 7.54 8.31 -15.74
N LEU A 30 6.61 7.56 -15.13
CA LEU A 30 5.26 8.03 -14.87
C LEU A 30 5.27 9.18 -13.87
N VAL A 31 4.50 10.22 -14.14
CA VAL A 31 4.15 11.29 -13.20
C VAL A 31 2.62 11.38 -13.10
N VAL A 32 2.07 11.41 -11.89
CA VAL A 32 0.62 11.57 -11.69
C VAL A 32 0.34 13.05 -11.42
N ASN A 33 -0.17 13.76 -12.43
CA ASN A 33 -0.56 15.17 -12.34
C ASN A 33 -2.08 15.34 -12.16
N ALA A 34 -2.83 14.24 -12.23
CA ALA A 34 -4.27 14.23 -12.14
C ALA A 34 -4.78 14.92 -10.87
N ILE A 35 -5.76 15.79 -11.04
CA ILE A 35 -6.49 16.47 -9.95
C ILE A 35 -7.82 15.80 -9.63
N ASP A 36 -8.28 14.92 -10.51
CA ASP A 36 -9.40 14.02 -10.30
C ASP A 36 -8.94 12.70 -9.67
N ASN A 37 -9.88 11.89 -9.22
CA ASN A 37 -9.62 10.58 -8.63
C ASN A 37 -10.15 9.49 -9.58
N PRO A 38 -9.50 8.31 -9.66
CA PRO A 38 -10.05 7.20 -10.41
C PRO A 38 -11.34 6.69 -9.77
N ASP A 39 -12.33 6.34 -10.59
CA ASP A 39 -13.48 5.58 -10.12
C ASP A 39 -13.08 4.10 -9.96
N LEU A 40 -12.83 3.70 -8.72
CA LEU A 40 -12.44 2.34 -8.32
C LEU A 40 -13.62 1.48 -7.84
N SER A 41 -14.86 1.92 -8.05
CA SER A 41 -16.05 1.23 -7.51
C SER A 41 -16.17 -0.24 -7.94
N ASN A 42 -15.67 -0.60 -9.13
CA ASN A 42 -15.63 -1.98 -9.62
C ASN A 42 -14.30 -2.70 -9.36
N VAL A 43 -13.29 -2.00 -8.81
CA VAL A 43 -11.97 -2.58 -8.51
C VAL A 43 -12.00 -3.21 -7.14
N THR A 44 -11.50 -4.44 -7.02
CA THR A 44 -11.27 -5.10 -5.72
C THR A 44 -9.78 -5.32 -5.42
N THR A 45 -8.90 -5.05 -6.38
CA THR A 45 -7.47 -5.28 -6.23
C THR A 45 -6.64 -4.18 -6.90
N LEU A 46 -5.73 -3.61 -6.12
CA LEU A 46 -4.67 -2.69 -6.57
C LEU A 46 -3.32 -3.41 -6.62
N ARG A 47 -3.32 -4.75 -6.65
CA ARG A 47 -2.09 -5.53 -6.55
C ARG A 47 -1.11 -5.16 -7.66
N GLU A 48 0.09 -4.81 -7.22
CA GLU A 48 1.21 -4.37 -8.04
C GLU A 48 0.92 -3.16 -8.96
N ALA A 49 -0.15 -2.39 -8.72
CA ALA A 49 -0.59 -1.33 -9.63
C ALA A 49 0.52 -0.33 -9.95
N PHE A 50 1.35 0.03 -8.97
CA PHE A 50 2.44 0.99 -9.09
C PHE A 50 3.80 0.40 -8.72
N MET A 51 3.92 -0.92 -8.64
CA MET A 51 5.17 -1.59 -8.28
C MET A 51 6.30 -1.14 -9.22
N LYS A 52 7.45 -0.71 -8.70
CA LYS A 52 8.60 -0.19 -9.49
C LYS A 52 8.26 1.03 -10.36
N SER A 53 7.25 1.81 -10.00
CA SER A 53 6.90 3.05 -10.72
C SER A 53 7.42 4.29 -9.99
N ASN A 54 7.49 5.41 -10.70
CA ASN A 54 7.97 6.67 -10.13
C ASN A 54 6.80 7.59 -9.73
N VAL A 55 5.96 7.15 -8.79
CA VAL A 55 4.77 7.92 -8.38
C VAL A 55 4.99 8.67 -7.07
N ASN A 56 4.52 9.92 -7.02
CA ASN A 56 4.40 10.72 -5.81
C ASN A 56 3.29 11.79 -5.99
N GLY A 57 2.40 11.94 -5.02
CA GLY A 57 1.21 12.80 -5.03
C GLY A 57 0.00 12.21 -5.78
N GLY A 58 -1.20 12.70 -5.46
CA GLY A 58 -2.42 12.40 -6.22
C GLY A 58 -3.14 11.11 -5.81
N PHE A 59 -2.92 10.67 -4.57
CA PHE A 59 -3.50 9.44 -4.00
C PHE A 59 -4.38 9.72 -2.79
N GLU A 60 -4.30 10.92 -2.22
CA GLU A 60 -4.88 11.33 -0.94
C GLU A 60 -6.40 11.15 -0.91
N ASN A 61 -7.07 11.26 -2.06
CA ASN A 61 -8.54 11.27 -2.14
C ASN A 61 -9.11 10.07 -2.90
N TRP A 62 -8.31 9.01 -3.11
CA TRP A 62 -8.81 7.80 -3.76
C TRP A 62 -9.85 7.13 -2.87
N ASN A 63 -11.01 6.80 -3.45
CA ASN A 63 -11.98 5.98 -2.77
C ASN A 63 -11.55 4.51 -2.83
N THR A 64 -11.07 3.98 -1.69
CA THR A 64 -10.56 2.61 -1.57
C THR A 64 -11.54 1.64 -0.91
N SER A 65 -12.79 2.05 -0.66
CA SER A 65 -13.74 1.25 0.13
C SER A 65 -14.08 -0.12 -0.51
N SER A 66 -13.91 -0.27 -1.82
CA SER A 66 -14.09 -1.51 -2.58
C SER A 66 -12.87 -2.44 -2.57
N ILE A 67 -11.71 -1.95 -2.12
CA ILE A 67 -10.43 -2.66 -2.27
C ILE A 67 -10.28 -3.76 -1.23
N ILE A 68 -9.85 -4.93 -1.69
CA ILE A 68 -9.58 -6.12 -0.87
C ILE A 68 -8.07 -6.42 -0.82
N TYR A 69 -7.32 -6.08 -1.86
CA TYR A 69 -5.89 -6.41 -1.95
C TYR A 69 -5.05 -5.24 -2.47
N THR A 70 -4.04 -4.83 -1.70
CA THR A 70 -3.03 -3.81 -2.03
C THR A 70 -1.62 -4.39 -2.17
N VAL A 71 -1.52 -5.73 -2.24
CA VAL A 71 -0.26 -6.48 -2.32
C VAL A 71 0.71 -5.86 -3.33
N GLN A 72 1.92 -5.52 -2.86
CA GLN A 72 2.99 -4.93 -3.67
C GLN A 72 2.62 -3.65 -4.44
N MET A 73 1.52 -2.95 -4.08
CA MET A 73 1.03 -1.81 -4.85
C MET A 73 2.12 -0.77 -5.12
N PHE A 74 2.93 -0.44 -4.12
CA PHE A 74 4.01 0.54 -4.24
C PHE A 74 5.42 -0.04 -4.06
N ALA A 75 5.56 -1.37 -3.98
CA ALA A 75 6.86 -2.01 -3.75
C ALA A 75 7.91 -1.54 -4.75
N PHE A 76 9.11 -1.21 -4.27
CA PHE A 76 10.24 -0.70 -5.04
C PHE A 76 9.95 0.62 -5.79
N SER A 77 9.03 1.46 -5.30
CA SER A 77 8.74 2.78 -5.89
C SER A 77 9.63 3.83 -5.22
N PRO A 78 10.71 4.31 -5.88
CA PRO A 78 11.81 5.00 -5.20
C PRO A 78 11.46 6.37 -4.62
N ASN A 79 10.31 6.95 -4.97
CA ASN A 79 9.88 8.28 -4.54
C ASN A 79 8.51 8.30 -3.87
N PHE A 80 7.87 7.14 -3.65
CA PHE A 80 6.53 7.11 -3.09
C PHE A 80 6.56 7.36 -1.58
N ASN A 81 6.01 8.50 -1.16
CA ASN A 81 5.81 8.86 0.25
C ASN A 81 4.56 9.75 0.41
N CYS A 82 3.50 9.47 -0.35
CA CYS A 82 2.28 10.29 -0.37
C CYS A 82 1.41 9.99 0.85
N ASP A 83 0.73 11.01 1.35
CA ASP A 83 -0.26 10.81 2.41
C ASP A 83 -1.43 9.98 1.87
N ILE A 84 -1.69 8.87 2.56
CA ILE A 84 -2.78 7.93 2.30
C ILE A 84 -3.50 7.57 3.61
N SER A 85 -3.34 8.41 4.63
CA SER A 85 -3.98 8.25 5.94
C SER A 85 -5.51 8.20 5.86
N SER A 86 -6.08 8.84 4.84
CA SER A 86 -7.51 8.93 4.53
C SER A 86 -8.10 7.67 3.89
N TRP A 87 -7.29 6.71 3.45
CA TRP A 87 -7.78 5.53 2.75
C TRP A 87 -8.65 4.67 3.66
N ASP A 88 -9.83 4.28 3.16
CA ASP A 88 -10.61 3.22 3.79
C ASP A 88 -9.99 1.87 3.44
N VAL A 89 -9.30 1.29 4.43
CA VAL A 89 -8.68 -0.03 4.33
C VAL A 89 -9.42 -1.11 5.12
N SER A 90 -10.62 -0.80 5.62
CA SER A 90 -11.39 -1.70 6.50
C SER A 90 -11.77 -3.03 5.85
N ASN A 91 -11.81 -3.09 4.51
CA ASN A 91 -12.08 -4.29 3.71
C ASN A 91 -10.80 -5.00 3.21
N VAL A 92 -9.63 -4.39 3.38
CA VAL A 92 -8.37 -4.88 2.81
C VAL A 92 -7.86 -6.05 3.64
N LYS A 93 -7.63 -7.18 2.97
CA LYS A 93 -7.14 -8.43 3.57
C LYS A 93 -5.64 -8.63 3.34
N GLY A 94 -5.12 -8.18 2.22
CA GLY A 94 -3.73 -8.42 1.82
C GLY A 94 -2.95 -7.14 1.54
N PHE A 95 -2.00 -6.85 2.42
CA PHE A 95 -1.06 -5.73 2.36
C PHE A 95 0.38 -6.16 2.04
N ALA A 96 0.59 -7.46 1.76
CA ALA A 96 1.92 -8.04 1.65
C ALA A 96 2.85 -7.21 0.74
N SER A 97 4.00 -6.83 1.29
CA SER A 97 5.04 -6.05 0.62
C SER A 97 4.58 -4.69 0.05
N MET A 98 3.46 -4.10 0.49
CA MET A 98 2.91 -2.87 -0.12
C MET A 98 3.94 -1.74 -0.24
N PHE A 99 4.82 -1.57 0.75
CA PHE A 99 5.87 -0.55 0.81
C PHE A 99 7.29 -1.13 0.91
N GLN A 100 7.51 -2.37 0.47
CA GLN A 100 8.84 -2.97 0.48
C GLN A 100 9.83 -2.12 -0.33
N THR A 101 11.01 -1.83 0.22
CA THR A 101 12.07 -1.02 -0.43
C THR A 101 11.51 0.29 -1.01
N THR A 102 10.62 0.95 -0.25
CA THR A 102 9.93 2.19 -0.62
C THR A 102 10.14 3.21 0.50
N PRO A 103 10.47 4.48 0.23
CA PRO A 103 10.76 5.50 1.26
C PRO A 103 9.52 6.01 2.00
N PHE A 104 8.50 5.16 2.15
CA PHE A 104 7.22 5.49 2.76
C PHE A 104 7.36 5.64 4.28
N ASN A 105 6.89 6.76 4.82
CA ASN A 105 6.91 7.07 6.25
C ASN A 105 5.76 8.02 6.65
N GLN A 106 4.60 7.90 6.00
CA GLN A 106 3.40 8.69 6.35
C GLN A 106 2.62 8.02 7.48
N ASP A 107 1.93 8.84 8.27
CA ASP A 107 1.11 8.36 9.38
C ASP A 107 -0.10 7.57 8.85
N ILE A 108 -0.14 6.29 9.21
CA ILE A 108 -1.22 5.34 8.89
C ILE A 108 -1.71 4.64 10.16
N GLY A 109 -1.42 5.18 11.33
CA GLY A 109 -1.83 4.61 12.62
C GLY A 109 -3.34 4.55 12.79
N ALA A 110 -4.07 5.44 12.10
CA ALA A 110 -5.53 5.51 12.12
C ALA A 110 -6.24 4.49 11.21
N TRP A 111 -5.50 3.71 10.41
CA TRP A 111 -6.10 2.69 9.55
C TRP A 111 -6.82 1.61 10.33
N ASN A 112 -8.05 1.28 9.91
CA ASN A 112 -8.76 0.12 10.43
C ASN A 112 -8.25 -1.17 9.77
N THR A 113 -7.38 -1.91 10.47
CA THR A 113 -6.76 -3.14 9.98
C THR A 113 -7.47 -4.42 10.41
N SER A 114 -8.68 -4.37 11.00
CA SER A 114 -9.35 -5.54 11.58
C SER A 114 -9.58 -6.69 10.59
N SER A 115 -9.63 -6.40 9.29
CA SER A 115 -9.77 -7.38 8.20
C SER A 115 -8.44 -7.92 7.66
N ALA A 116 -7.30 -7.36 8.08
CA ALA A 116 -5.99 -7.72 7.56
C ALA A 116 -5.64 -9.16 7.92
N GLN A 117 -5.22 -9.93 6.92
CA GLN A 117 -4.80 -11.34 7.08
C GLN A 117 -3.31 -11.51 6.79
N ASN A 118 -2.77 -10.72 5.85
CA ASN A 118 -1.37 -10.78 5.47
C ASN A 118 -0.76 -9.37 5.38
N ILE A 119 0.21 -9.10 6.25
CA ILE A 119 1.01 -7.87 6.32
C ILE A 119 2.52 -8.18 6.20
N GLY A 120 2.87 -9.39 5.74
CA GLY A 120 4.27 -9.82 5.58
C GLY A 120 5.05 -8.89 4.64
N LEU A 121 6.32 -8.66 4.98
CA LEU A 121 7.24 -7.77 4.24
C LEU A 121 6.76 -6.32 4.03
N MET A 122 5.65 -5.88 4.62
CA MET A 122 5.00 -4.60 4.28
C MET A 122 5.95 -3.40 4.37
N PHE A 123 6.84 -3.38 5.37
CA PHE A 123 7.85 -2.35 5.60
C PHE A 123 9.28 -2.90 5.55
N CYS A 124 9.49 -4.04 4.88
CA CYS A 124 10.83 -4.60 4.71
C CYS A 124 11.69 -3.61 3.92
N ASP A 125 12.87 -3.28 4.43
CA ASP A 125 13.81 -2.33 3.81
C ASP A 125 13.16 -0.95 3.50
N SER A 126 12.22 -0.53 4.34
CA SER A 126 11.55 0.78 4.29
C SER A 126 11.95 1.61 5.52
N PRO A 127 12.09 2.94 5.43
CA PRO A 127 12.39 3.80 6.58
C PRO A 127 11.14 4.13 7.43
N PHE A 128 10.08 3.33 7.34
CA PHE A 128 8.84 3.54 8.08
C PHE A 128 9.07 3.49 9.60
N ASN A 129 8.60 4.51 10.31
CA ASN A 129 8.68 4.61 11.77
C ASN A 129 7.51 5.41 12.39
N GLN A 130 6.29 5.24 11.86
CA GLN A 130 5.09 5.84 12.44
C GLN A 130 4.43 4.88 13.43
N ASP A 131 3.73 5.45 14.42
CA ASP A 131 3.01 4.67 15.42
C ASP A 131 1.86 3.87 14.77
N ILE A 132 1.92 2.55 14.94
CA ILE A 132 0.89 1.60 14.49
C ILE A 132 0.45 0.68 15.64
N SER A 133 0.71 1.09 16.88
CA SER A 133 0.33 0.36 18.09
C SER A 133 -1.19 0.20 18.23
N GLY A 134 -1.96 1.05 17.54
CA GLY A 134 -3.43 0.99 17.45
C GLY A 134 -3.99 0.04 16.39
N TRP A 135 -3.16 -0.58 15.56
CA TRP A 135 -3.65 -1.54 14.56
C TRP A 135 -4.23 -2.79 15.21
N ASP A 136 -5.41 -3.21 14.74
CA ASP A 136 -5.97 -4.53 15.06
C ASP A 136 -5.33 -5.59 14.15
N VAL A 137 -4.50 -6.45 14.75
CA VAL A 137 -3.82 -7.55 14.06
C VAL A 137 -4.38 -8.94 14.43
N SER A 138 -5.53 -8.99 15.11
CA SER A 138 -6.12 -10.25 15.60
C SER A 138 -6.55 -11.22 14.49
N SER A 139 -6.79 -10.70 13.28
CA SER A 139 -7.09 -11.48 12.07
C SER A 139 -5.85 -11.87 11.26
N VAL A 140 -4.67 -11.33 11.61
CA VAL A 140 -3.44 -11.54 10.84
C VAL A 140 -2.93 -12.95 11.06
N THR A 141 -2.74 -13.69 9.96
CA THR A 141 -2.12 -15.02 9.99
C THR A 141 -0.70 -15.01 9.43
N GLN A 142 -0.33 -13.98 8.66
CA GLN A 142 0.98 -13.85 8.01
C GLN A 142 1.61 -12.46 8.24
N MET A 143 2.72 -12.42 8.98
CA MET A 143 3.48 -11.19 9.33
C MET A 143 4.99 -11.32 9.08
N TYR A 144 5.42 -12.39 8.39
CA TYR A 144 6.84 -12.70 8.19
C TYR A 144 7.62 -11.50 7.64
N GLN A 145 8.78 -11.23 8.26
CA GLN A 145 9.75 -10.22 7.80
C GLN A 145 9.17 -8.80 7.61
N MET A 146 8.06 -8.43 8.27
CA MET A 146 7.40 -7.13 8.11
C MET A 146 8.36 -5.94 8.25
N PHE A 147 9.31 -6.02 9.19
CA PHE A 147 10.34 -5.01 9.46
C PHE A 147 11.77 -5.48 9.16
N ASN A 148 11.94 -6.56 8.38
CA ASN A 148 13.29 -7.04 8.05
C ASN A 148 14.07 -5.94 7.30
N SER A 149 15.31 -5.69 7.70
CA SER A 149 16.14 -4.58 7.19
C SER A 149 15.55 -3.17 7.38
N ASN A 150 14.49 -2.99 8.18
CA ASN A 150 14.07 -1.66 8.62
C ASN A 150 14.89 -1.31 9.87
N TYR A 151 15.91 -0.46 9.69
CA TYR A 151 16.85 -0.11 10.76
C TYR A 151 16.39 1.03 11.67
N VAL A 152 15.25 1.66 11.37
CA VAL A 152 14.77 2.86 12.07
C VAL A 152 13.49 2.62 12.87
N PHE A 153 12.75 1.53 12.60
CA PHE A 153 11.52 1.22 13.30
C PHE A 153 11.77 0.92 14.78
N ASN A 154 11.13 1.69 15.66
CA ASN A 154 11.30 1.58 17.11
C ASN A 154 10.01 1.80 17.91
N GLN A 155 8.84 1.63 17.28
CA GLN A 155 7.55 1.81 17.94
C GLN A 155 7.22 0.64 18.87
N ASP A 156 6.44 0.91 19.92
CA ASP A 156 5.97 -0.11 20.86
C ASP A 156 4.77 -0.87 20.27
N LEU A 157 4.93 -2.17 20.06
CA LEU A 157 3.89 -3.06 19.54
C LEU A 157 3.39 -4.06 20.59
N SER A 158 3.65 -3.81 21.88
CA SER A 158 3.24 -4.71 22.97
C SER A 158 1.72 -4.90 23.11
N SER A 159 0.93 -3.99 22.52
CA SER A 159 -0.54 -4.09 22.43
C SER A 159 -1.05 -5.12 21.42
N TRP A 160 -0.21 -5.56 20.47
CA TRP A 160 -0.63 -6.43 19.38
C TRP A 160 -0.94 -7.85 19.84
N VAL A 161 -2.14 -8.33 19.50
CA VAL A 161 -2.57 -9.70 19.79
C VAL A 161 -2.21 -10.61 18.61
N THR A 162 -1.14 -11.39 18.75
CA THR A 162 -0.56 -12.20 17.66
C THR A 162 -0.88 -13.70 17.74
N SER A 163 -1.92 -14.09 18.48
CA SER A 163 -2.27 -15.49 18.71
C SER A 163 -2.69 -16.26 17.45
N SER A 164 -3.03 -15.54 16.38
CA SER A 164 -3.46 -16.06 15.08
C SER A 164 -2.31 -16.35 14.10
N LEU A 165 -1.06 -16.03 14.44
CA LEU A 165 0.07 -16.17 13.51
C LEU A 165 0.43 -17.64 13.25
N GLU A 166 0.41 -18.03 11.97
CA GLU A 166 0.89 -19.32 11.51
C GLU A 166 2.35 -19.15 11.02
N ASN A 167 3.31 -19.67 11.79
CA ASN A 167 4.77 -19.60 11.55
C ASN A 167 5.43 -18.24 11.84
N VAL A 168 5.90 -18.08 13.09
CA VAL A 168 6.64 -16.90 13.58
C VAL A 168 8.17 -17.13 13.54
N PHE A 169 8.69 -17.89 12.58
CA PHE A 169 10.12 -18.21 12.48
C PHE A 169 10.69 -17.88 11.10
#